data_AF-A0A9D9EBL8-F1
#
_entry.id   AF-A0A9D9EBL8-F1
#
_cell.length_a   1.000
_cell.length_b   1.000
_cell.length_c   1.000
_cell.angle_alpha   90.00
_cell.angle_beta   90.00
_cell.angle_gamma   90.00
#
_symmetry.space_group_name_H-M   'P 1'
#
loop_
_entity.id
_entity.type
_entity.pdbx_description
1 polymer ?
#
loop_
_entity_poly.entity_id
_entity_poly.type
_entity_poly.pdbx_seq_one_letter_code
_entity_poly.pdbx_strand_id
1 'polypeptide(L)' 'MPTIQQLVRKGREVIVEKSKSRALDACPQRRG' A
#
# COMPACT_ATOMS: atom_id res chain seq x y z
N MET A 1 -13.65 -4.99 16.73
CA MET A 1 -14.13 -3.84 15.93
C MET A 1 -13.75 -2.56 16.66
N PRO A 2 -13.03 -1.62 16.02
CA PRO A 2 -12.64 -0.38 16.69
C PRO A 2 -13.77 0.66 16.68
N THR A 3 -13.84 1.50 17.71
CA THR A 3 -14.78 2.63 17.82
C THR A 3 -14.25 3.86 17.08
N ILE A 4 -15.13 4.83 16.80
CA ILE A 4 -14.73 6.10 16.14
C ILE A 4 -13.65 6.83 16.96
N GLN A 5 -13.78 6.88 18.29
CA GLN A 5 -12.77 7.53 19.14
C GLN A 5 -11.41 6.83 19.10
N GLN A 6 -11.39 5.50 18.92
CA GLN A 6 -10.14 4.77 18.73
C GLN A 6 -9.49 5.12 17.40
N LEU A 7 -10.28 5.21 16.32
CA LEU A 7 -9.78 5.57 14.98
C LEU A 7 -9.29 7.03 14.89
N VAL A 8 -9.94 7.95 15.62
CA VAL A 8 -9.51 9.36 15.70
C VAL A 8 -8.16 9.50 16.41
N ARG A 9 -7.92 8.70 17.46
CA ARG A 9 -6.64 8.70 18.20
C ARG A 9 -5.55 7.89 17.49
N LYS A 10 -5.92 6.77 16.86
CA LYS A 10 -5.05 5.84 16.15
C LYS A 10 -5.75 5.39 14.88
N GLY A 11 -5.38 5.99 13.76
CA GLY A 11 -5.89 5.62 12.45
C GLY A 11 -5.58 4.16 12.09
N ARG A 12 -6.19 3.67 11.01
CA ARG A 12 -5.82 2.35 10.47
C ARG A 12 -4.47 2.45 9.76
N GLU A 13 -3.63 1.44 9.96
CA GLU A 13 -2.42 1.29 9.18
C GLU A 13 -2.76 0.77 7.79
N VAL A 14 -2.17 1.39 6.77
CA VAL A 14 -2.23 0.89 5.39
C VAL A 14 -1.11 -0.12 5.23
N ILE A 15 -1.46 -1.35 4.86
CA ILE A 15 -0.47 -2.39 4.56
C ILE A 15 0.11 -2.09 3.17
N VAL A 16 1.37 -1.64 3.13
CA VAL A 16 2.06 -1.35 1.87
C VAL A 16 2.76 -2.60 1.37
N GLU A 17 2.29 -3.13 0.24
CA GLU A 17 2.93 -4.25 -0.43
C GLU A 17 3.99 -3.77 -1.43
N LYS A 18 5.14 -4.44 -1.45
CA LYS A 18 6.19 -4.17 -2.43
C LYS A 18 5.87 -4.90 -3.73
N SER A 19 5.95 -4.19 -4.86
CA SER A 19 5.87 -4.83 -6.18
C SER A 19 7.00 -5.85 -6.34
N LYS A 20 6.64 -7.05 -6.78
CA LYS A 20 7.60 -8.12 -7.12
C LYS A 20 8.39 -7.79 -8.40
N SER A 21 7.87 -6.89 -9.23
CA SER A 21 8.46 -6.49 -10.52
C SER A 21 8.95 -5.04 -10.46
N ARG A 22 9.99 -4.79 -9.66
CA ARG A 22 10.57 -3.43 -9.50
C ARG A 22 11.06 -2.83 -10.81
N ALA A 23 11.56 -3.67 -11.70
CA ALA A 23 12.05 -3.26 -13.00
C ALA A 23 10.94 -2.98 -14.01
N LEU A 24 9.66 -2.93 -13.63
CA LEU A 24 8.58 -2.61 -14.56
C LEU A 24 7.94 -1.24 -14.31
N ASP A 25 8.24 -0.52 -13.22
CA ASP A 25 7.63 0.78 -12.88
C ASP A 25 6.11 0.86 -13.16
N ALA A 26 5.37 -0.21 -12.84
CA ALA A 26 3.94 -0.35 -13.15
C ALA A 26 3.57 -0.32 -14.66
N CYS A 27 4.55 -0.36 -15.57
CA CYS A 27 4.37 -0.60 -16.99
C CYS A 27 4.25 -2.11 -17.25
N PRO A 28 3.37 -2.57 -18.16
CA PRO A 28 3.25 -3.99 -18.47
C PRO A 28 4.53 -4.58 -19.11
N GLN A 29 5.32 -3.78 -19.81
CA GLN A 29 6.61 -4.19 -20.38
C GLN A 29 7.60 -3.01 -20.39
N ARG A 30 8.90 -3.27 -20.17
CA ARG A 30 9.96 -2.30 -20.47
C ARG A 30 10.56 -2.59 -21.85
N ARG A 31 10.85 -1.53 -22.62
CA ARG A 31 11.73 -1.65 -23.78
C ARG A 31 13.14 -1.95 -23.25
N GLY A 32 13.82 -2.91 -23.87
CA GLY A 32 15.22 -3.25 -23.55
C GLY A 32 16.14 -2.07 -23.67
#